data_AF-A0AAV0YPK1-F1
#
_entry.id   AF-A0AAV0YPK1-F1
#
_cell.length_a   1.000
_cell.length_b   1.000
_cell.length_c   1.000
_cell.angle_alpha   90.00
_cell.angle_beta   90.00
_cell.angle_gamma   90.00
#
_symmetry.space_group_name_H-M   'P 1'
#
loop_
_entity.id
_entity.type
_entity.pdbx_description
1 polymer ?
#
loop_
_entity_poly.entity_id
_entity_poly.type
_entity_poly.pdbx_seq_one_letter_code
_entity_poly.pdbx_strand_id
1 'polypeptide(L)'
;MGNSIVTYNKYKSFLFFIKKYKLTELVPPQDLQEVFSKFAGGGSYMSTEQLHRFLVEHQGEESFTLSDSEKIIDRILQLRRTHMETIHVDQSREREITLDDIFRFLLLHDFNGPYKNEVHHDMNAPLSHYFIYTGHNSYLTGNQLSSDCSEEPIIKALQRGVRVIELDLWPTSNKDDIKVDHGWTLTNPVSPIKCLESIKKYGFVSSEYPVIITIEDHLTEELRAKFAEMATQIFGEMLYYPQAECLNLTEFPSPESLKNRVIISTKPPKERFESNRIKDNGNYPNLDGSSESSDDESSDSANEVESKSPNGHDRDEGETSSCECDQRLFQECSPDYKSIITIHNKKLKGSLKDKLKTDGELRRLSWSETMLEKASESHATDIIRFTQKNILRVYPRATRVKSSNFKPYLGWMYGAQMVAFNMQGLGKSLWLMQGMFRANGGCGYVKKPEILMQKLHCDHEFDPTRIMPLKKTLKVKIYMGHGWSLDFSPTHFDMFSPPDFYIEVGIVGMPRDITKKKTKVIMDNWFPVWNEEFEFPLTVPEIALLQIQVKDKDPTGKDDFAGQTCLPVSELRFGFRSVPLFNEKGEQFKSVKLLMSFQFE
;
A
#
# COMPACT_ATOMS: atom_id res chain seq x y z
N MET A 1 19.09 -41.98 -27.98
CA MET A 1 17.77 -41.55 -28.53
C MET A 1 16.70 -42.14 -27.63
N GLY A 2 16.32 -41.41 -26.57
CA GLY A 2 15.23 -41.83 -25.68
C GLY A 2 13.92 -41.24 -26.19
N ASN A 3 12.90 -42.08 -26.38
CA ASN A 3 11.54 -41.64 -26.69
C ASN A 3 11.04 -40.76 -25.53
N SER A 4 10.96 -39.44 -25.73
CA SER A 4 10.21 -38.59 -24.80
C SER A 4 8.74 -38.99 -24.87
N ILE A 5 8.20 -39.49 -23.77
CA ILE A 5 6.77 -39.76 -23.64
C ILE A 5 6.08 -38.40 -23.70
N VAL A 6 5.51 -38.07 -24.86
CA VAL A 6 4.78 -36.82 -25.03
C VAL A 6 3.47 -36.93 -24.25
N THR A 7 3.38 -36.22 -23.13
CA THR A 7 2.17 -36.17 -22.30
C THR A 7 1.19 -35.15 -22.90
N TYR A 8 -0.11 -35.42 -22.85
CA TYR A 8 -1.14 -34.54 -23.43
C TYR A 8 -2.23 -34.22 -22.41
N ASN A 9 -2.66 -32.95 -22.35
CA ASN A 9 -3.91 -32.55 -21.72
C ASN A 9 -5.09 -32.84 -22.67
N LYS A 10 -6.19 -33.34 -22.12
CA LYS A 10 -7.41 -33.70 -22.88
C LYS A 10 -8.54 -32.74 -22.52
N TYR A 11 -9.11 -32.11 -23.53
CA TYR A 11 -10.26 -31.21 -23.40
C TYR A 11 -11.44 -31.78 -24.17
N LYS A 12 -12.63 -31.82 -23.55
CA LYS A 12 -13.86 -32.25 -24.21
C LYS A 12 -14.45 -31.04 -24.95
N SER A 13 -14.45 -31.06 -26.28
CA SER A 13 -15.14 -30.05 -27.07
C SER A 13 -16.60 -30.41 -27.30
N PHE A 14 -17.36 -29.48 -27.89
CA PHE A 14 -18.74 -29.69 -28.33
C PHE A 14 -18.87 -31.01 -29.12
N LEU A 15 -19.93 -31.79 -28.87
CA LEU A 15 -20.20 -33.13 -29.45
C LEU A 15 -19.27 -34.29 -28.98
N PHE A 16 -18.71 -34.22 -27.76
CA PHE A 16 -17.89 -35.29 -27.15
C PHE A 16 -16.54 -35.59 -27.81
N PHE A 17 -16.10 -34.76 -28.77
CA PHE A 17 -14.74 -34.88 -29.31
C PHE A 17 -13.70 -34.50 -28.24
N ILE A 18 -12.59 -35.22 -28.20
CA ILE A 18 -11.49 -34.95 -27.27
C ILE A 18 -10.35 -34.29 -28.06
N LYS A 19 -10.08 -33.02 -27.76
CA LYS A 19 -8.87 -32.32 -28.22
C LYS A 19 -7.71 -32.65 -27.29
N LYS A 20 -6.53 -32.87 -27.87
CA LYS A 20 -5.29 -33.17 -27.14
C LYS A 20 -4.31 -32.03 -27.35
N TYR A 21 -3.80 -31.49 -26.25
CA TYR A 21 -2.79 -30.43 -26.24
C TYR A 21 -1.52 -30.96 -25.61
N LYS A 22 -0.38 -30.74 -26.26
CA LYS A 22 0.92 -31.23 -25.80
C LYS A 22 1.29 -30.51 -24.49
N LEU A 23 1.72 -31.26 -23.47
CA LEU A 23 2.36 -30.63 -22.31
C LEU A 23 3.73 -30.09 -22.73
N THR A 24 3.97 -28.82 -22.45
CA THR A 24 5.29 -28.21 -22.59
C THR A 24 6.09 -28.54 -21.34
N GLU A 25 7.24 -29.18 -21.51
CA GLU A 25 8.19 -29.37 -20.41
C GLU A 25 8.83 -28.01 -20.06
N LEU A 26 9.08 -27.80 -18.76
CA LEU A 26 9.80 -26.63 -18.28
C LEU A 26 11.27 -26.77 -18.69
N VAL A 27 11.70 -25.94 -19.64
CA VAL A 27 13.09 -25.92 -20.12
C VAL A 27 13.77 -24.64 -19.62
N PRO A 28 15.01 -24.71 -19.10
CA PRO A 28 15.79 -23.54 -18.74
C PRO A 28 15.93 -22.55 -19.92
N PRO A 29 15.68 -21.24 -19.72
CA PRO A 29 15.84 -20.25 -20.78
C PRO A 29 17.27 -20.21 -21.33
N GLN A 30 17.44 -19.84 -22.61
CA GLN A 30 18.74 -19.82 -23.26
C GLN A 30 19.77 -18.95 -22.51
N ASP A 31 19.39 -17.75 -22.08
CA ASP A 31 20.25 -16.89 -21.25
C ASP A 31 20.76 -17.60 -20.01
N LEU A 32 19.91 -18.40 -19.35
CA LEU A 32 20.31 -19.15 -18.17
C LEU A 32 21.30 -20.26 -18.54
N GLN A 33 21.13 -20.91 -19.69
CA GLN A 33 22.08 -21.91 -20.19
C GLN A 33 23.46 -21.28 -20.47
N GLU A 34 23.48 -20.10 -21.09
CA GLU A 34 24.71 -19.36 -21.40
C GLU A 34 25.41 -18.88 -20.12
N VAL A 35 24.65 -18.30 -19.18
CA VAL A 35 25.17 -17.90 -17.88
C VAL A 35 25.68 -19.12 -17.10
N PHE A 36 24.92 -20.22 -17.08
CA PHE A 36 25.35 -21.45 -16.42
C PHE A 36 26.68 -21.95 -16.99
N SER A 37 26.78 -22.07 -18.32
CA SER A 37 27.99 -22.49 -19.00
C SER A 37 29.19 -21.60 -18.68
N LYS A 38 28.99 -20.26 -18.65
CA LYS A 38 30.02 -19.29 -18.26
C LYS A 38 30.54 -19.56 -16.85
N PHE A 39 29.66 -19.69 -15.86
CA PHE A 39 30.07 -19.83 -14.46
C PHE A 39 30.59 -21.24 -14.11
N ALA A 40 30.08 -22.27 -14.80
CA ALA A 40 30.55 -23.66 -14.72
C ALA A 40 31.88 -23.90 -15.47
N GLY A 41 32.39 -22.91 -16.22
CA GLY A 41 33.60 -23.06 -17.04
C GLY A 41 33.44 -24.04 -18.20
N GLY A 42 32.23 -24.12 -18.78
CA GLY A 42 31.86 -25.09 -19.82
C GLY A 42 31.58 -26.51 -19.31
N GLY A 43 31.65 -26.74 -17.99
CA GLY A 43 31.29 -28.00 -17.36
C GLY A 43 29.77 -28.21 -17.31
N SER A 44 29.36 -29.46 -17.06
CA SER A 44 27.94 -29.84 -16.87
C SER A 44 27.40 -29.55 -15.47
N TYR A 45 28.26 -29.12 -14.54
CA TYR A 45 27.94 -28.88 -13.14
C TYR A 45 28.70 -27.66 -12.60
N MET A 46 28.15 -27.02 -11.56
CA MET A 46 28.83 -26.00 -10.77
C MET A 46 29.31 -26.56 -9.43
N SER A 47 30.53 -26.18 -9.03
CA SER A 47 31.02 -26.31 -7.66
C SER A 47 30.40 -25.24 -6.74
N THR A 48 30.64 -25.36 -5.43
CA THR A 48 30.21 -24.38 -4.43
C THR A 48 30.74 -22.97 -4.71
N GLU A 49 32.03 -22.88 -5.06
CA GLU A 49 32.71 -21.62 -5.37
C GLU A 49 32.18 -21.00 -6.66
N GLN A 50 31.87 -21.83 -7.67
CA GLN A 50 31.27 -21.36 -8.92
C GLN A 50 29.85 -20.84 -8.71
N LEU A 51 29.05 -21.52 -7.89
CA LEU A 51 27.70 -21.06 -7.51
C LEU A 51 27.78 -19.76 -6.71
N HIS A 52 28.66 -19.69 -5.72
CA HIS A 52 28.89 -18.48 -4.94
C HIS A 52 29.21 -17.29 -5.86
N ARG A 53 30.11 -17.50 -6.82
CA ARG A 53 30.45 -16.49 -7.82
C ARG A 53 29.25 -16.11 -8.70
N PHE A 54 28.40 -17.05 -9.10
CA PHE A 54 27.16 -16.74 -9.82
C PHE A 54 26.21 -15.87 -8.98
N LEU A 55 26.02 -16.18 -7.70
CA LEU A 55 25.14 -15.42 -6.80
C LEU A 55 25.67 -13.99 -6.60
N VAL A 56 26.98 -13.83 -6.40
CA VAL A 56 27.58 -12.50 -6.20
C VAL A 56 27.61 -11.71 -7.51
N GLU A 57 28.23 -12.25 -8.56
CA GLU A 57 28.54 -11.49 -9.78
C GLU A 57 27.36 -11.36 -10.75
N HIS A 58 26.46 -12.35 -10.81
CA HIS A 58 25.34 -12.33 -11.77
C HIS A 58 23.99 -12.02 -11.11
N GLN A 59 23.75 -12.50 -9.89
CA GLN A 59 22.55 -12.12 -9.14
C GLN A 59 22.75 -10.80 -8.37
N GLY A 60 23.98 -10.31 -8.19
CA GLY A 60 24.23 -9.07 -7.44
C GLY A 60 24.07 -9.23 -5.92
N GLU A 61 24.24 -10.45 -5.39
CA GLU A 61 24.16 -10.73 -3.95
C GLU A 61 25.51 -10.47 -3.27
N GLU A 62 26.01 -9.23 -3.33
CA GLU A 62 27.35 -8.85 -2.85
C GLU A 62 27.63 -9.18 -1.38
N SER A 63 26.59 -9.23 -0.55
CA SER A 63 26.70 -9.53 0.89
C SER A 63 26.74 -11.03 1.20
N PHE A 64 26.53 -11.92 0.22
CA PHE A 64 26.51 -13.35 0.48
C PHE A 64 27.90 -13.87 0.80
N THR A 65 27.98 -14.72 1.82
CA THR A 65 29.22 -15.44 2.14
C THR A 65 29.24 -16.81 1.45
N LEU A 66 30.40 -17.48 1.50
CA LEU A 66 30.50 -18.87 1.05
C LEU A 66 29.58 -19.78 1.88
N SER A 67 29.43 -19.51 3.19
CA SER A 67 28.53 -20.27 4.06
C SER A 67 27.05 -20.11 3.68
N ASP A 68 26.64 -18.92 3.23
CA ASP A 68 25.26 -18.73 2.72
C ASP A 68 25.04 -19.50 1.42
N SER A 69 26.07 -19.58 0.60
CA SER A 69 26.05 -20.38 -0.64
C SER A 69 25.95 -21.88 -0.33
N GLU A 70 26.61 -22.37 0.73
CA GLU A 70 26.46 -23.75 1.21
C GLU A 70 25.03 -24.06 1.66
N LYS A 71 24.38 -23.15 2.41
CA LYS A 71 22.97 -23.31 2.81
C LYS A 71 22.04 -23.40 1.60
N ILE A 72 22.32 -22.61 0.55
CA ILE A 72 21.58 -22.66 -0.71
C ILE A 72 21.78 -24.02 -1.40
N ILE A 73 23.00 -24.54 -1.43
CA ILE A 73 23.29 -25.88 -1.96
C ILE A 73 22.47 -26.93 -1.22
N ASP A 74 22.50 -26.92 0.11
CA ASP A 74 21.73 -27.88 0.91
C ASP A 74 20.24 -27.83 0.56
N ARG A 75 19.70 -26.62 0.34
CA ARG A 75 18.31 -26.44 -0.10
C ARG A 75 18.06 -26.99 -1.50
N ILE A 76 18.97 -26.75 -2.44
CA ILE A 76 18.90 -27.29 -3.81
C ILE A 76 18.90 -28.82 -3.78
N LEU A 77 19.81 -29.43 -3.02
CA LEU A 77 19.92 -30.88 -2.88
C LEU A 77 18.67 -31.49 -2.25
N GLN A 78 18.09 -30.81 -1.25
CA GLN A 78 16.82 -31.22 -0.68
C GLN A 78 15.69 -31.25 -1.72
N LEU A 79 15.59 -30.21 -2.56
CA LEU A 79 14.59 -30.13 -3.62
C LEU A 79 14.77 -31.23 -4.67
N ARG A 80 16.02 -31.52 -5.05
CA ARG A 80 16.35 -32.62 -5.95
C ARG A 80 15.84 -33.95 -5.41
N ARG A 81 16.09 -34.25 -4.12
CA ARG A 81 15.62 -35.48 -3.46
C ARG A 81 14.10 -35.59 -3.44
N THR A 82 13.38 -34.50 -3.15
CA THR A 82 11.90 -34.51 -3.15
C THR A 82 11.31 -34.71 -4.54
N HIS A 83 12.04 -34.37 -5.60
CA HIS A 83 11.57 -34.55 -6.98
C HIS A 83 11.97 -35.90 -7.58
N MET A 84 13.06 -36.49 -7.09
CA MET A 84 13.62 -37.76 -7.58
C MET A 84 13.40 -38.89 -6.56
N GLU A 85 12.15 -39.27 -6.31
CA GLU A 85 11.84 -40.41 -5.41
C GLU A 85 12.26 -41.79 -5.95
N THR A 86 12.99 -41.90 -7.08
CA THR A 86 13.16 -43.18 -7.79
C THR A 86 14.55 -43.52 -8.37
N ILE A 87 15.64 -42.78 -8.12
CA ILE A 87 16.95 -43.11 -8.72
C ILE A 87 18.07 -43.17 -7.66
N HIS A 88 18.86 -44.24 -7.67
CA HIS A 88 20.11 -44.37 -6.89
C HIS A 88 21.08 -43.25 -7.28
N VAL A 89 21.22 -42.25 -6.41
CA VAL A 89 22.20 -41.16 -6.57
C VAL A 89 23.57 -41.67 -6.12
N ASP A 90 24.56 -41.57 -7.00
CA ASP A 90 25.97 -41.80 -6.66
C ASP A 90 26.41 -40.78 -5.59
N GLN A 91 26.73 -41.27 -4.39
CA GLN A 91 27.12 -40.45 -3.24
C GLN A 91 28.36 -39.59 -3.50
N SER A 92 29.18 -39.95 -4.50
CA SER A 92 30.40 -39.19 -4.86
C SER A 92 30.13 -37.89 -5.63
N ARG A 93 28.92 -37.73 -6.21
CA ARG A 93 28.51 -36.57 -7.02
C ARG A 93 27.36 -35.77 -6.41
N GLU A 94 27.08 -35.99 -5.12
CA GLU A 94 25.87 -35.45 -4.50
C GLU A 94 25.86 -33.91 -4.41
N ARG A 95 27.03 -33.26 -4.33
CA ARG A 95 27.18 -31.79 -4.24
C ARG A 95 27.34 -31.07 -5.59
N GLU A 96 27.38 -31.77 -6.71
CA GLU A 96 27.46 -31.16 -8.04
C GLU A 96 26.12 -30.51 -8.41
N ILE A 97 26.10 -29.22 -8.77
CA ILE A 97 24.86 -28.49 -9.07
C ILE A 97 24.64 -28.41 -10.60
N THR A 98 23.55 -29.00 -11.10
CA THR A 98 23.22 -29.00 -12.53
C THR A 98 22.49 -27.73 -12.97
N LEU A 99 22.36 -27.53 -14.28
CA LEU A 99 21.53 -26.47 -14.85
C LEU A 99 20.06 -26.56 -14.41
N ASP A 100 19.48 -27.77 -14.34
CA ASP A 100 18.10 -27.98 -13.90
C ASP A 100 17.92 -27.63 -12.42
N ASP A 101 18.92 -27.95 -11.59
CA ASP A 101 18.93 -27.57 -10.18
C ASP A 101 18.93 -26.04 -9.99
N ILE A 102 19.79 -25.31 -10.73
CA ILE A 102 19.81 -23.84 -10.71
C ILE A 102 18.48 -23.27 -11.21
N PHE A 103 17.94 -23.81 -12.31
CA PHE A 103 16.68 -23.33 -12.86
C PHE A 103 15.53 -23.47 -11.85
N ARG A 104 15.43 -24.61 -11.18
CA ARG A 104 14.41 -24.82 -10.12
C ARG A 104 14.65 -23.95 -8.90
N PHE A 105 15.90 -23.76 -8.50
CA PHE A 105 16.27 -22.83 -7.44
C PHE A 105 15.79 -21.41 -7.75
N LEU A 106 16.00 -20.92 -8.97
CA LEU A 106 15.57 -19.59 -9.40
C LEU A 106 14.05 -19.40 -9.38
N LEU A 107 13.25 -20.47 -9.34
CA LEU A 107 11.79 -20.42 -9.19
C LEU A 107 11.32 -20.36 -7.72
N LEU A 108 12.25 -20.41 -6.76
CA LEU A 108 11.98 -20.22 -5.35
C LEU A 108 11.94 -18.74 -5.00
N HIS A 109 10.75 -18.24 -4.73
CA HIS A 109 10.52 -16.83 -4.38
C HIS A 109 11.29 -16.40 -3.14
N ASP A 110 11.39 -17.23 -2.11
CA ASP A 110 11.99 -16.84 -0.83
C ASP A 110 13.49 -16.48 -0.95
N PHE A 111 14.17 -17.02 -1.96
CA PHE A 111 15.56 -16.71 -2.27
C PHE A 111 15.69 -15.68 -3.40
N ASN A 112 14.87 -15.85 -4.44
CA ASN A 112 15.02 -15.14 -5.72
C ASN A 112 13.92 -14.11 -5.97
N GLY A 113 13.23 -13.65 -4.92
CA GLY A 113 12.20 -12.61 -5.01
C GLY A 113 12.76 -11.30 -5.57
N PRO A 114 11.90 -10.45 -6.17
CA PRO A 114 12.34 -9.24 -6.89
C PRO A 114 12.89 -8.14 -5.98
N TYR A 115 12.64 -8.18 -4.68
CA TYR A 115 13.10 -7.21 -3.69
C TYR A 115 13.44 -7.91 -2.37
N LYS A 116 14.15 -7.21 -1.47
CA LYS A 116 14.48 -7.72 -0.13
C LYS A 116 13.32 -7.45 0.83
N ASN A 117 13.12 -8.34 1.80
CA ASN A 117 12.06 -8.23 2.81
C ASN A 117 12.55 -7.55 4.10
N GLU A 118 13.56 -6.68 4.00
CA GLU A 118 14.21 -6.04 5.15
C GLU A 118 14.14 -4.51 5.04
N VAL A 119 14.00 -3.87 6.19
CA VAL A 119 14.06 -2.41 6.30
C VAL A 119 15.51 -1.98 6.17
N HIS A 120 15.78 -1.09 5.22
CA HIS A 120 17.14 -0.68 4.87
C HIS A 120 17.26 0.82 4.55
N HIS A 121 16.15 1.53 4.41
CA HIS A 121 16.19 2.99 4.38
C HIS A 121 16.64 3.52 5.75
N ASP A 122 17.26 4.70 5.76
CA ASP A 122 17.46 5.45 6.99
C ASP A 122 16.10 5.84 7.59
N MET A 123 15.82 5.38 8.80
CA MET A 123 14.56 5.58 9.53
C MET A 123 14.65 6.68 10.61
N ASN A 124 15.78 7.41 10.67
CA ASN A 124 16.02 8.47 11.64
C ASN A 124 15.68 9.88 11.13
N ALA A 125 15.29 10.04 9.87
CA ALA A 125 14.84 11.33 9.36
C ALA A 125 13.43 11.68 9.89
N PRO A 126 13.01 12.96 9.83
CA PRO A 126 11.68 13.38 10.25
C PRO A 126 10.55 12.66 9.51
N LEU A 127 9.39 12.43 10.14
CA LEU A 127 8.21 11.85 9.48
C LEU A 127 7.83 12.51 8.14
N SER A 128 8.06 13.82 7.98
CA SER A 128 7.80 14.53 6.73
C SER A 128 8.64 14.04 5.54
N HIS A 129 9.71 13.28 5.79
CA HIS A 129 10.62 12.73 4.78
C HIS A 129 10.22 11.34 4.26
N TYR A 130 9.07 10.79 4.69
CA TYR A 130 8.60 9.49 4.26
C TYR A 130 7.23 9.58 3.60
N PHE A 131 7.02 8.80 2.54
CA PHE A 131 5.70 8.35 2.15
C PHE A 131 5.20 7.34 3.19
N ILE A 132 3.93 7.47 3.60
CA ILE A 132 3.33 6.70 4.69
C ILE A 132 2.09 5.96 4.18
N TYR A 133 1.99 4.66 4.44
CA TYR A 133 0.88 3.84 3.98
C TYR A 133 -0.41 4.24 4.67
N THR A 134 -1.32 4.88 3.93
CA THR A 134 -2.46 5.61 4.49
C THR A 134 -3.81 5.05 4.01
N GLY A 135 -4.66 4.67 4.96
CA GLY A 135 -6.06 4.33 4.72
C GLY A 135 -6.98 5.57 4.74
N HIS A 136 -8.07 5.49 3.98
CA HIS A 136 -9.19 6.44 3.99
C HIS A 136 -10.45 5.74 4.47
N ASN A 137 -11.22 6.37 5.37
CA ASN A 137 -12.42 5.83 6.00
C ASN A 137 -12.24 4.36 6.39
N SER A 138 -11.22 4.10 7.21
CA SER A 138 -10.65 2.77 7.42
C SER A 138 -11.59 1.80 8.13
N TYR A 139 -12.70 2.30 8.66
CA TYR A 139 -13.76 1.56 9.31
C TYR A 139 -14.84 1.05 8.33
N LEU A 140 -14.88 1.52 7.08
CA LEU A 140 -15.92 1.12 6.11
C LEU A 140 -15.66 -0.28 5.54
N THR A 141 -16.68 -1.12 5.56
CA THR A 141 -16.63 -2.48 4.98
C THR A 141 -16.83 -2.51 3.46
N GLY A 142 -17.32 -1.42 2.86
CA GLY A 142 -17.59 -1.33 1.43
C GLY A 142 -17.70 0.10 0.90
N ASN A 143 -18.87 0.44 0.38
CA ASN A 143 -19.16 1.72 -0.29
C ASN A 143 -19.36 2.88 0.70
N GLN A 144 -19.31 4.12 0.22
CA GLN A 144 -19.35 5.32 1.08
C GLN A 144 -20.78 5.72 1.52
N LEU A 145 -21.83 5.02 1.12
CA LEU A 145 -23.23 5.45 1.34
C LEU A 145 -24.04 4.52 2.23
N SER A 146 -23.78 3.22 2.18
CA SER A 146 -24.65 2.22 2.79
C SER A 146 -23.95 0.98 3.34
N SER A 147 -22.61 0.92 3.32
CA SER A 147 -21.90 -0.23 3.90
C SER A 147 -21.69 -0.08 5.40
N ASP A 148 -21.73 -1.18 6.13
CA ASP A 148 -21.50 -1.18 7.57
C ASP A 148 -20.09 -0.67 7.95
N CYS A 149 -19.98 -0.14 9.16
CA CYS A 149 -18.72 0.18 9.81
C CYS A 149 -18.28 -0.98 10.71
N SER A 150 -16.99 -1.32 10.70
CA SER A 150 -16.40 -2.33 11.56
C SER A 150 -14.90 -2.09 11.76
N GLU A 151 -14.34 -2.69 12.80
CA GLU A 151 -12.92 -2.86 13.04
C GLU A 151 -12.22 -3.79 12.03
N GLU A 152 -12.94 -4.70 11.36
CA GLU A 152 -12.35 -5.71 10.47
C GLU A 152 -11.52 -5.13 9.31
N PRO A 153 -11.96 -4.09 8.58
CA PRO A 153 -11.13 -3.46 7.57
C PRO A 153 -9.89 -2.77 8.16
N ILE A 154 -9.95 -2.27 9.40
CA ILE A 154 -8.79 -1.72 10.12
C ILE A 154 -7.77 -2.83 10.39
N ILE A 155 -8.22 -3.98 10.91
CA ILE A 155 -7.36 -5.15 11.16
C ILE A 155 -6.65 -5.57 9.87
N LYS A 156 -7.40 -5.73 8.77
CA LYS A 156 -6.84 -6.11 7.47
C LYS A 156 -5.86 -5.07 6.93
N ALA A 157 -6.13 -3.79 7.11
CA ALA A 157 -5.23 -2.72 6.70
C ALA A 157 -3.89 -2.78 7.48
N LEU A 158 -3.95 -2.92 8.81
CA LEU A 158 -2.76 -3.02 9.66
C LEU A 158 -1.92 -4.27 9.35
N GLN A 159 -2.55 -5.42 9.14
CA GLN A 159 -1.87 -6.66 8.72
C GLN A 159 -1.19 -6.53 7.34
N ARG A 160 -1.71 -5.67 6.46
CA ARG A 160 -1.11 -5.34 5.15
C ARG A 160 -0.02 -4.25 5.23
N GLY A 161 0.31 -3.76 6.42
CA GLY A 161 1.35 -2.75 6.63
C GLY A 161 0.86 -1.30 6.58
N VAL A 162 -0.44 -1.04 6.50
CA VAL A 162 -0.99 0.34 6.58
C VAL A 162 -0.63 0.96 7.93
N ARG A 163 -0.14 2.19 7.94
CA ARG A 163 0.36 2.92 9.12
C ARG A 163 -0.51 4.10 9.53
N VAL A 164 -1.41 4.57 8.66
CA VAL A 164 -2.36 5.63 8.99
C VAL A 164 -3.79 5.10 8.87
N ILE A 165 -4.53 5.17 9.98
CA ILE A 165 -5.92 4.72 10.10
C ILE A 165 -6.81 5.94 10.34
N GLU A 166 -7.89 6.05 9.56
CA GLU A 166 -8.88 7.13 9.72
C GLU A 166 -10.09 6.68 10.52
N LEU A 167 -10.51 7.49 11.49
CA LEU A 167 -11.71 7.32 12.30
C LEU A 167 -12.53 8.60 12.32
N ASP A 168 -13.81 8.50 11.97
CA ASP A 168 -14.74 9.64 12.00
C ASP A 168 -15.60 9.53 13.24
N LEU A 169 -15.38 10.42 14.20
CA LEU A 169 -16.00 10.35 15.52
C LEU A 169 -17.22 11.26 15.57
N TRP A 170 -18.37 10.65 15.85
CA TRP A 170 -19.66 11.33 15.99
C TRP A 170 -20.30 11.04 17.35
N PRO A 171 -21.11 11.96 17.89
CA PRO A 171 -21.99 11.65 19.00
C PRO A 171 -23.01 10.56 18.62
N THR A 172 -23.39 9.73 19.58
CA THR A 172 -24.58 8.86 19.46
C THR A 172 -25.86 9.70 19.33
N SER A 173 -26.97 9.08 18.93
CA SER A 173 -28.27 9.76 18.83
C SER A 173 -28.70 10.43 20.14
N ASN A 174 -28.35 9.82 21.29
CA ASN A 174 -28.61 10.34 22.63
C ASN A 174 -27.60 11.42 23.08
N LYS A 175 -26.53 11.64 22.32
CA LYS A 175 -25.44 12.61 22.55
C LYS A 175 -24.65 12.41 23.86
N ASP A 176 -24.71 11.22 24.43
CA ASP A 176 -24.06 10.80 25.69
C ASP A 176 -22.81 9.92 25.45
N ASP A 177 -22.63 9.43 24.23
CA ASP A 177 -21.54 8.54 23.86
C ASP A 177 -21.02 8.80 22.44
N ILE A 178 -19.96 8.08 22.08
CA ILE A 178 -19.20 8.23 20.83
C ILE A 178 -19.42 7.01 19.95
N LYS A 179 -19.64 7.27 18.66
CA LYS A 179 -19.64 6.25 17.60
C LYS A 179 -18.64 6.60 16.49
N VAL A 180 -18.12 5.58 15.83
CA VAL A 180 -17.40 5.73 14.55
C VAL A 180 -18.41 5.50 13.43
N ASP A 181 -18.57 6.49 12.56
CA ASP A 181 -19.61 6.48 11.53
C ASP A 181 -19.26 7.38 10.35
N HIS A 182 -19.77 7.05 9.17
CA HIS A 182 -19.69 7.95 8.02
C HIS A 182 -20.92 8.86 8.03
N GLY A 183 -20.75 10.08 8.55
CA GLY A 183 -21.86 10.99 8.85
C GLY A 183 -22.81 11.21 7.67
N TRP A 184 -24.10 11.35 7.97
CA TRP A 184 -25.18 11.60 7.00
C TRP A 184 -25.38 10.49 5.95
N THR A 185 -24.91 9.28 6.24
CA THR A 185 -25.10 8.11 5.36
C THR A 185 -25.83 6.96 6.08
N LEU A 186 -26.25 5.93 5.33
CA LEU A 186 -27.00 4.77 5.84
C LEU A 186 -26.05 3.66 6.30
N THR A 187 -25.02 4.03 7.07
CA THR A 187 -24.01 3.10 7.57
C THR A 187 -24.32 2.69 9.01
N ASN A 188 -24.15 1.41 9.35
CA ASN A 188 -24.24 0.97 10.74
C ASN A 188 -22.95 1.35 11.47
N PRO A 189 -23.02 2.10 12.59
CA PRO A 189 -21.83 2.57 13.27
C PRO A 189 -21.09 1.48 14.05
N VAL A 190 -19.81 1.71 14.36
CA VAL A 190 -19.00 0.85 15.23
C VAL A 190 -18.52 1.62 16.45
N SER A 191 -18.38 0.93 17.59
CA SER A 191 -17.85 1.54 18.82
C SER A 191 -16.37 1.93 18.65
N PRO A 192 -15.96 3.15 19.07
CA PRO A 192 -14.56 3.56 19.04
C PRO A 192 -13.65 2.62 19.83
N ILE A 193 -14.11 2.09 20.98
CA ILE A 193 -13.34 1.16 21.81
C ILE A 193 -12.86 -0.03 20.99
N LYS A 194 -13.76 -0.67 20.23
CA LYS A 194 -13.42 -1.81 19.38
C LYS A 194 -12.35 -1.47 18.34
N CYS A 195 -12.44 -0.28 17.73
CA CYS A 195 -11.45 0.19 16.77
C CYS A 195 -10.08 0.41 17.45
N LEU A 196 -10.05 1.09 18.60
CA LEU A 196 -8.82 1.39 19.33
C LEU A 196 -8.15 0.11 19.88
N GLU A 197 -8.93 -0.83 20.42
CA GLU A 197 -8.42 -2.15 20.85
C GLU A 197 -7.85 -2.96 19.68
N SER A 198 -8.50 -2.91 18.52
CA SER A 198 -7.98 -3.54 17.31
C SER A 198 -6.67 -2.89 16.84
N ILE A 199 -6.57 -1.56 16.89
CA ILE A 199 -5.33 -0.85 16.59
C ILE A 199 -4.24 -1.22 17.59
N LYS A 200 -4.55 -1.32 18.89
CA LYS A 200 -3.58 -1.75 19.91
C LYS A 200 -3.05 -3.16 19.62
N LYS A 201 -3.95 -4.10 19.29
CA LYS A 201 -3.61 -5.51 19.06
C LYS A 201 -2.86 -5.76 17.76
N TYR A 202 -3.25 -5.09 16.68
CA TYR A 202 -2.72 -5.36 15.34
C TYR A 202 -1.79 -4.26 14.80
N GLY A 203 -1.65 -3.16 15.53
CA GLY A 203 -0.89 -1.99 15.11
C GLY A 203 0.53 -2.33 14.68
N PHE A 204 1.19 -3.26 15.37
CA PHE A 204 2.62 -3.52 15.20
C PHE A 204 2.95 -4.94 14.71
N VAL A 205 1.97 -5.68 14.17
CA VAL A 205 2.18 -7.08 13.72
C VAL A 205 2.97 -7.19 12.42
N SER A 206 2.85 -6.18 11.55
CA SER A 206 3.51 -6.13 10.23
C SER A 206 4.72 -5.20 10.20
N SER A 207 4.87 -4.33 11.21
CA SER A 207 5.87 -3.27 11.26
C SER A 207 5.95 -2.71 12.68
N GLU A 208 7.17 -2.47 13.18
CA GLU A 208 7.39 -1.82 14.49
C GLU A 208 7.23 -0.29 14.43
N TYR A 209 7.17 0.30 13.23
CA TYR A 209 7.08 1.75 13.05
C TYR A 209 5.70 2.30 13.42
N PRO A 210 5.61 3.59 13.79
CA PRO A 210 4.42 4.18 14.40
C PRO A 210 3.13 3.96 13.60
N VAL A 211 2.02 3.95 14.34
CA VAL A 211 0.66 4.02 13.77
C VAL A 211 0.08 5.40 14.04
N ILE A 212 -0.42 6.08 13.00
CA ILE A 212 -1.06 7.38 13.10
C ILE A 212 -2.58 7.19 12.97
N ILE A 213 -3.34 7.66 13.96
CA ILE A 213 -4.80 7.71 13.89
C ILE A 213 -5.20 9.12 13.48
N THR A 214 -5.79 9.26 12.30
CA THR A 214 -6.36 10.52 11.85
C THR A 214 -7.83 10.58 12.23
N ILE A 215 -8.21 11.59 13.00
CA ILE A 215 -9.58 11.74 13.49
C ILE A 215 -10.30 12.83 12.71
N GLU A 216 -11.49 12.53 12.21
CA GLU A 216 -12.50 13.52 11.86
C GLU A 216 -13.39 13.76 13.09
N ASP A 217 -13.21 14.92 13.75
CA ASP A 217 -13.80 15.22 15.06
C ASP A 217 -15.11 16.02 14.92
N HIS A 218 -16.23 15.37 15.20
CA HIS A 218 -17.57 15.98 15.30
C HIS A 218 -18.09 16.02 16.75
N LEU A 219 -17.18 15.88 17.73
CA LEU A 219 -17.53 15.71 19.14
C LEU A 219 -17.77 17.03 19.88
N THR A 220 -18.54 16.95 20.96
CA THR A 220 -18.63 18.03 21.97
C THR A 220 -17.38 18.04 22.86
N GLU A 221 -17.22 19.06 23.69
CA GLU A 221 -16.09 19.15 24.63
C GLU A 221 -16.07 17.99 25.64
N GLU A 222 -17.23 17.63 26.19
CA GLU A 222 -17.38 16.48 27.10
C GLU A 222 -17.02 15.16 26.41
N LEU A 223 -17.49 14.96 25.17
CA LEU A 223 -17.17 13.74 24.41
C LEU A 223 -15.70 13.68 23.96
N ARG A 224 -15.04 14.83 23.74
CA ARG A 224 -13.59 14.89 23.52
C ARG A 224 -12.82 14.45 24.74
N ALA A 225 -13.21 14.91 25.93
CA ALA A 225 -12.61 14.46 27.18
C ALA A 225 -12.78 12.94 27.36
N LYS A 226 -13.99 12.42 27.10
CA LYS A 226 -14.29 10.98 27.10
C LYS A 226 -13.41 10.19 26.12
N PHE A 227 -13.21 10.70 24.90
CA PHE A 227 -12.31 10.07 23.94
C PHE A 227 -10.85 10.09 24.41
N ALA A 228 -10.39 11.20 24.98
CA ALA A 228 -9.02 11.32 25.47
C ALA A 228 -8.73 10.32 26.59
N GLU A 229 -9.67 10.17 27.53
CA GLU A 229 -9.62 9.16 28.58
C GLU A 229 -9.57 7.74 27.96
N MET A 230 -10.49 7.44 27.04
CA MET A 230 -10.56 6.14 26.36
C MET A 230 -9.25 5.80 25.62
N ALA A 231 -8.70 6.73 24.83
CA ALA A 231 -7.46 6.52 24.11
C ALA A 231 -6.26 6.32 25.04
N THR A 232 -6.20 7.10 26.13
CA THR A 232 -5.13 7.00 27.14
C THR A 232 -5.21 5.66 27.87
N GLN A 233 -6.39 5.21 28.29
CA GLN A 233 -6.58 3.92 28.96
C GLN A 233 -6.26 2.74 28.05
N ILE A 234 -6.72 2.78 26.79
CA ILE A 234 -6.50 1.67 25.85
C ILE A 234 -5.02 1.58 25.46
N PHE A 235 -4.40 2.67 25.02
CA PHE A 235 -3.04 2.62 24.53
C PHE A 235 -1.98 2.69 25.63
N GLY A 236 -2.28 3.30 26.78
CA GLY A 236 -1.31 3.49 27.86
C GLY A 236 -0.03 4.14 27.34
N GLU A 237 1.12 3.53 27.65
CA GLU A 237 2.42 3.99 27.18
C GLU A 237 2.54 4.00 25.64
N MET A 238 1.75 3.21 24.90
CA MET A 238 1.82 3.23 23.43
C MET A 238 1.39 4.58 22.87
N LEU A 239 0.54 5.34 23.57
CA LEU A 239 0.10 6.66 23.11
C LEU A 239 1.24 7.67 23.23
N TYR A 240 1.71 8.16 22.09
CA TYR A 240 2.68 9.25 22.06
C TYR A 240 1.99 10.60 21.95
N TYR A 241 2.40 11.52 22.80
CA TYR A 241 2.08 12.94 22.70
C TYR A 241 3.25 13.80 23.19
N PRO A 242 3.46 15.01 22.63
CA PRO A 242 4.59 15.85 23.00
C PRO A 242 4.49 16.29 24.47
N GLN A 243 5.56 16.13 25.24
CA GLN A 243 5.67 16.75 26.57
C GLN A 243 5.81 18.27 26.42
N ALA A 244 5.52 19.05 27.47
CA ALA A 244 5.48 20.53 27.42
C ALA A 244 6.76 21.18 26.86
N GLU A 245 7.90 20.50 26.95
CA GLU A 245 9.21 20.93 26.44
C GLU A 245 9.36 20.72 24.91
N CYS A 246 8.50 19.92 24.28
CA CYS A 246 8.47 19.63 22.84
C CYS A 246 7.49 20.52 22.04
N LEU A 247 6.94 21.58 22.63
CA LEU A 247 5.97 22.45 21.95
C LEU A 247 6.58 23.28 20.79
N ASN A 248 7.92 23.39 20.73
CA ASN A 248 8.66 24.15 19.72
C ASN A 248 9.44 23.25 18.73
N LEU A 249 8.88 22.11 18.33
CA LEU A 249 9.51 21.24 17.35
C LEU A 249 9.71 21.95 16.01
N THR A 250 10.96 21.98 15.53
CA THR A 250 11.32 22.46 14.19
C THR A 250 11.14 21.38 13.12
N GLU A 251 11.12 20.11 13.53
CA GLU A 251 10.93 18.93 12.67
C GLU A 251 10.07 17.88 13.39
N PHE A 252 9.39 17.02 12.62
CA PHE A 252 8.65 15.90 13.21
C PHE A 252 9.63 14.85 13.77
N PRO A 253 9.27 14.10 14.82
CA PRO A 253 10.07 12.96 15.25
C PRO A 253 10.22 11.93 14.11
N SER A 254 11.21 11.04 14.22
CA SER A 254 11.49 10.04 13.19
C SER A 254 10.64 8.78 13.38
N PRO A 255 10.42 7.97 12.32
CA PRO A 255 9.84 6.64 12.48
C PRO A 255 10.57 5.80 13.54
N GLU A 256 11.92 5.88 13.57
CA GLU A 256 12.74 5.13 14.52
C GLU A 256 12.48 5.53 15.99
N SER A 257 12.42 6.83 16.29
CA SER A 257 12.18 7.30 17.67
C SER A 257 10.75 7.04 18.15
N LEU A 258 9.84 6.76 17.23
CA LEU A 258 8.42 6.50 17.47
C LEU A 258 8.04 5.02 17.32
N LYS A 259 9.01 4.10 17.31
CA LYS A 259 8.73 2.66 17.27
C LYS A 259 7.76 2.26 18.37
N ASN A 260 6.79 1.42 18.00
CA ASN A 260 5.73 0.91 18.86
C ASN A 260 4.82 2.00 19.49
N ARG A 261 4.79 3.21 18.90
CA ARG A 261 3.93 4.31 19.35
C ARG A 261 2.71 4.52 18.43
N VAL A 262 1.62 4.93 19.05
CA VAL A 262 0.37 5.38 18.42
C VAL A 262 0.26 6.88 18.55
N ILE A 263 -0.07 7.57 17.46
CA ILE A 263 -0.05 9.02 17.35
C ILE A 263 -1.42 9.53 16.92
N ILE A 264 -1.97 10.52 17.63
CA ILE A 264 -3.24 11.15 17.23
C ILE A 264 -2.96 12.37 16.34
N SER A 265 -3.70 12.44 15.22
CA SER A 265 -3.65 13.56 14.29
C SER A 265 -5.05 14.09 13.97
N THR A 266 -5.36 15.29 14.48
CA THR A 266 -6.65 15.95 14.26
C THR A 266 -6.52 17.47 14.35
N LYS A 267 -7.63 18.18 14.16
CA LYS A 267 -7.70 19.62 14.31
C LYS A 267 -7.84 19.96 15.81
N PRO A 268 -6.92 20.76 16.38
CA PRO A 268 -7.07 21.21 17.77
C PRO A 268 -8.37 22.00 17.98
N PRO A 269 -9.03 21.86 19.15
CA PRO A 269 -10.17 22.71 19.53
C PRO A 269 -9.79 24.20 19.50
N LYS A 270 -10.74 25.08 19.17
CA LYS A 270 -10.53 26.53 19.28
C LYS A 270 -10.56 26.95 20.75
N GLU A 271 -9.54 27.67 21.21
CA GLU A 271 -9.59 28.33 22.52
C GLU A 271 -10.70 29.39 22.51
N ARG A 272 -11.71 29.21 23.37
CA ARG A 272 -12.63 30.28 23.70
C ARG A 272 -11.93 31.15 24.74
N PHE A 273 -11.37 32.27 24.31
CA PHE A 273 -11.08 33.33 25.26
C PHE A 273 -12.43 33.78 25.85
N GLU A 274 -12.63 33.58 27.15
CA GLU A 274 -13.70 34.22 27.90
C GLU A 274 -13.41 35.73 27.91
N SER A 275 -13.74 36.41 26.83
CA SER A 275 -13.87 37.86 26.86
C SER A 275 -15.08 38.18 27.74
N ASN A 276 -14.78 38.66 28.94
CA ASN A 276 -15.74 39.28 29.85
C ASN A 276 -16.79 40.06 29.04
N ARG A 277 -18.05 39.63 29.15
CA ARG A 277 -19.21 40.31 28.56
C ARG A 277 -19.34 41.70 29.20
N ILE A 278 -18.66 42.69 28.64
CA ILE A 278 -19.09 44.08 28.73
C ILE A 278 -20.10 44.25 27.60
N LYS A 279 -21.38 44.31 27.98
CA LYS A 279 -22.46 44.73 27.09
C LYS A 279 -22.18 46.17 26.70
N ASP A 280 -21.85 46.43 25.44
CA ASP A 280 -22.00 47.76 24.87
C ASP A 280 -23.00 47.71 23.72
N ASN A 281 -24.10 48.44 23.93
CA ASN A 281 -25.16 48.66 22.98
C ASN A 281 -24.67 49.66 21.93
N GLY A 282 -24.53 49.23 20.67
CA GLY A 282 -24.19 50.12 19.56
C GLY A 282 -24.83 49.66 18.26
N ASN A 283 -26.03 50.16 17.98
CA ASN A 283 -26.71 50.11 16.68
C ASN A 283 -25.89 50.88 15.64
N TYR A 284 -25.63 50.31 14.45
CA TYR A 284 -25.57 50.99 13.13
C TYR A 284 -25.52 49.94 11.98
N PRO A 285 -25.92 50.28 10.75
CA PRO A 285 -26.68 49.41 9.87
C PRO A 285 -25.87 48.78 8.73
N ASN A 286 -26.49 47.76 8.13
CA ASN A 286 -26.05 47.01 6.95
C ASN A 286 -25.69 47.91 5.75
N LEU A 287 -24.59 47.57 5.07
CA LEU A 287 -24.39 47.80 3.64
C LEU A 287 -23.48 46.70 3.07
N ASP A 288 -23.99 46.10 2.00
CA ASP A 288 -23.56 44.87 1.34
C ASP A 288 -22.17 44.91 0.68
N GLY A 289 -21.66 43.71 0.41
CA GLY A 289 -21.06 43.44 -0.91
C GLY A 289 -19.66 42.85 -0.92
N SER A 290 -19.53 41.54 -0.64
CA SER A 290 -18.70 40.67 -1.49
C SER A 290 -19.01 39.20 -1.21
N SER A 291 -19.40 38.51 -2.27
CA SER A 291 -19.71 37.10 -2.36
C SER A 291 -18.50 36.22 -2.03
N GLU A 292 -18.55 35.50 -0.91
CA GLU A 292 -17.66 34.36 -0.66
C GLU A 292 -18.37 33.07 -1.08
N SER A 293 -17.83 32.44 -2.14
CA SER A 293 -18.18 31.10 -2.60
C SER A 293 -17.82 30.08 -1.52
N SER A 294 -18.86 29.53 -0.91
CA SER A 294 -18.78 28.40 0.02
C SER A 294 -18.90 27.14 -0.82
N ASP A 295 -17.77 26.45 -1.03
CA ASP A 295 -17.78 25.08 -1.55
C ASP A 295 -18.20 24.14 -0.40
N ASP A 296 -19.50 24.14 -0.11
CA ASP A 296 -20.20 23.08 0.64
C ASP A 296 -21.03 22.31 -0.40
N GLU A 297 -20.55 21.14 -0.83
CA GLU A 297 -21.38 20.19 -1.55
C GLU A 297 -22.00 19.21 -0.56
N SER A 298 -23.19 19.55 -0.08
CA SER A 298 -24.15 18.61 0.51
C SER A 298 -25.39 18.58 -0.38
N SER A 299 -25.69 17.40 -0.93
CA SER A 299 -26.86 17.16 -1.76
C SER A 299 -28.13 17.09 -0.92
N ASP A 300 -28.99 18.11 -1.06
CA ASP A 300 -30.38 18.07 -0.60
C ASP A 300 -31.25 17.21 -1.53
N SER A 301 -32.09 16.38 -0.94
CA SER A 301 -33.30 15.84 -1.58
C SER A 301 -34.31 15.51 -0.49
N ALA A 302 -35.11 16.50 -0.13
CA ALA A 302 -36.31 16.34 0.69
C ALA A 302 -37.44 15.75 -0.18
N ASN A 303 -38.07 14.69 0.31
CA ASN A 303 -39.45 14.36 -0.02
C ASN A 303 -40.21 14.18 1.29
N GLU A 304 -41.12 15.11 1.54
CA GLU A 304 -42.08 15.11 2.64
C GLU A 304 -43.09 13.96 2.47
N VAL A 305 -43.32 13.20 3.54
CA VAL A 305 -44.59 12.50 3.75
C VAL A 305 -44.98 12.65 5.22
N GLU A 306 -45.99 13.47 5.47
CA GLU A 306 -46.69 13.55 6.75
C GLU A 306 -47.35 12.21 7.10
N SER A 307 -47.23 11.76 8.36
CA SER A 307 -48.34 11.05 9.01
C SER A 307 -48.32 11.20 10.53
N LYS A 308 -49.54 11.39 11.04
CA LYS A 308 -49.96 11.85 12.37
C LYS A 308 -49.68 10.84 13.49
N SER A 309 -49.42 11.35 14.70
CA SER A 309 -49.51 10.64 15.99
C SER A 309 -50.97 10.18 16.29
N PRO A 310 -51.21 9.30 17.28
CA PRO A 310 -51.26 9.74 18.69
C PRO A 310 -50.77 8.75 19.77
N ASN A 311 -50.40 9.31 20.94
CA ASN A 311 -50.52 8.85 22.35
C ASN A 311 -50.40 7.34 22.68
N GLY A 312 -49.74 6.88 23.75
CA GLY A 312 -49.27 7.49 24.99
C GLY A 312 -49.30 6.42 26.10
N HIS A 313 -48.34 6.50 27.03
CA HIS A 313 -48.23 5.78 28.32
C HIS A 313 -48.27 4.24 28.35
N ASP A 314 -47.18 3.62 28.81
CA ASP A 314 -47.20 3.00 30.14
C ASP A 314 -45.79 2.81 30.71
N ARG A 315 -45.70 3.01 32.02
CA ARG A 315 -44.53 2.82 32.87
C ARG A 315 -44.51 1.36 33.31
N ASP A 316 -43.33 0.76 33.42
CA ASP A 316 -43.13 -0.33 34.35
C ASP A 316 -41.73 -0.26 34.97
N GLU A 317 -41.71 -0.21 36.30
CA GLU A 317 -40.56 -0.34 37.18
C GLU A 317 -40.38 -1.83 37.53
N GLY A 318 -39.14 -2.31 37.60
CA GLY A 318 -38.86 -3.71 37.93
C GLY A 318 -37.38 -3.99 38.20
N GLU A 319 -36.95 -3.59 39.38
CA GLU A 319 -36.03 -4.30 40.31
C GLU A 319 -34.65 -4.82 39.85
N THR A 320 -33.61 -4.11 40.32
CA THR A 320 -32.43 -4.57 41.08
C THR A 320 -31.78 -5.93 40.81
N SER A 321 -30.47 -5.91 40.52
CA SER A 321 -29.51 -6.87 41.07
C SER A 321 -28.05 -6.40 40.89
N SER A 322 -27.50 -5.92 42.00
CA SER A 322 -26.09 -5.73 42.39
C SER A 322 -24.97 -6.38 41.57
N CYS A 323 -23.94 -5.58 41.27
CA CYS A 323 -22.53 -5.92 41.51
C CYS A 323 -21.68 -4.63 41.44
N GLU A 324 -21.70 -3.82 42.51
CA GLU A 324 -20.64 -2.83 42.75
C GLU A 324 -19.42 -3.58 43.31
N CYS A 325 -18.36 -3.70 42.50
CA CYS A 325 -17.01 -3.92 43.02
C CYS A 325 -15.97 -3.34 42.04
N ASP A 326 -15.17 -2.42 42.57
CA ASP A 326 -13.90 -1.88 42.04
C ASP A 326 -13.93 -1.02 40.77
N GLN A 327 -14.46 0.20 40.91
CA GLN A 327 -14.21 1.32 39.98
C GLN A 327 -13.49 2.51 40.63
N ARG A 328 -12.91 2.34 41.81
CA ARG A 328 -12.17 3.42 42.48
C ARG A 328 -10.82 2.91 42.92
N LEU A 329 -9.82 3.18 42.10
CA LEU A 329 -8.46 3.57 42.46
C LEU A 329 -7.60 3.43 41.20
N PHE A 330 -7.60 4.45 40.33
CA PHE A 330 -6.46 4.93 39.52
C PHE A 330 -6.94 6.17 38.75
N GLN A 331 -7.03 7.29 39.46
CA GLN A 331 -7.24 8.61 38.84
C GLN A 331 -5.87 9.24 38.60
N GLU A 332 -5.10 8.66 37.69
CA GLU A 332 -4.13 9.48 36.94
C GLU A 332 -4.98 10.34 36.01
N CYS A 333 -4.93 11.65 36.20
CA CYS A 333 -5.72 12.60 35.43
C CYS A 333 -5.37 12.42 33.94
N SER A 334 -6.30 11.88 33.14
CA SER A 334 -6.07 11.67 31.72
C SER A 334 -5.68 13.00 31.07
N PRO A 335 -4.68 13.02 30.19
CA PRO A 335 -4.28 14.23 29.48
C PRO A 335 -5.47 14.85 28.75
N ASP A 336 -5.55 16.18 28.74
CA ASP A 336 -6.60 16.90 28.01
C ASP A 336 -6.57 16.51 26.52
N TYR A 337 -7.74 16.48 25.87
CA TYR A 337 -7.87 16.08 24.46
C TYR A 337 -6.93 16.88 23.55
N LYS A 338 -6.72 18.18 23.81
CA LYS A 338 -5.78 18.98 23.00
C LYS A 338 -4.33 18.50 23.15
N SER A 339 -3.95 18.04 24.34
CA SER A 339 -2.57 17.63 24.66
C SER A 339 -2.18 16.30 24.02
N ILE A 340 -3.13 15.39 23.78
CA ILE A 340 -2.85 14.12 23.10
C ILE A 340 -2.71 14.26 21.57
N ILE A 341 -3.02 15.44 20.99
CA ILE A 341 -2.89 15.68 19.55
C ILE A 341 -1.44 16.01 19.22
N THR A 342 -0.75 15.09 18.56
CA THR A 342 0.65 15.27 18.16
C THR A 342 0.78 15.97 16.81
N ILE A 343 -0.02 15.57 15.81
CA ILE A 343 0.06 16.15 14.45
C ILE A 343 -1.18 17.01 14.20
N HIS A 344 -1.00 18.33 14.23
CA HIS A 344 -2.09 19.29 14.15
C HIS A 344 -2.56 19.52 12.71
N ASN A 345 -3.82 19.22 12.43
CA ASN A 345 -4.48 19.56 11.18
C ASN A 345 -4.93 21.02 11.20
N LYS A 346 -4.46 21.86 10.26
CA LYS A 346 -4.84 23.28 10.19
C LYS A 346 -5.72 23.56 8.96
N LYS A 347 -6.91 24.12 9.18
CA LYS A 347 -7.75 24.71 8.11
C LYS A 347 -7.43 26.19 8.02
N LEU A 348 -6.49 26.54 7.13
CA LEU A 348 -6.03 27.91 6.95
C LEU A 348 -6.96 28.70 6.01
N LYS A 349 -7.26 29.95 6.36
CA LYS A 349 -7.92 30.93 5.49
C LYS A 349 -6.87 31.67 4.65
N GLY A 350 -7.29 32.30 3.54
CA GLY A 350 -6.41 33.08 2.67
C GLY A 350 -6.03 32.35 1.38
N SER A 351 -5.07 32.94 0.65
CA SER A 351 -4.63 32.44 -0.66
C SER A 351 -3.92 31.09 -0.55
N LEU A 352 -3.79 30.36 -1.65
CA LEU A 352 -3.06 29.08 -1.67
C LEU A 352 -1.61 29.24 -1.21
N LYS A 353 -0.95 30.35 -1.58
CA LYS A 353 0.39 30.71 -1.08
C LYS A 353 0.42 30.86 0.43
N ASP A 354 -0.58 31.51 1.02
CA ASP A 354 -0.66 31.66 2.48
C ASP A 354 -0.80 30.30 3.18
N LYS A 355 -1.60 29.39 2.59
CA LYS A 355 -1.76 28.03 3.12
C LYS A 355 -0.47 27.22 3.05
N LEU A 356 0.36 27.45 2.03
CA LEU A 356 1.61 26.73 1.76
C LEU A 356 2.87 27.35 2.41
N LYS A 357 2.76 28.50 3.10
CA LYS A 357 3.90 29.12 3.81
C LYS A 357 4.54 28.14 4.80
N THR A 358 5.85 28.00 4.77
CA THR A 358 6.58 27.09 5.67
C THR A 358 7.06 27.76 6.96
N ASP A 359 6.84 29.07 7.08
CA ASP A 359 7.15 29.83 8.29
C ASP A 359 6.12 29.51 9.38
N GLY A 360 6.61 29.18 10.58
CA GLY A 360 5.78 28.85 11.75
C GLY A 360 5.79 27.38 12.14
N GLU A 361 4.81 27.00 12.98
CA GLU A 361 4.68 25.64 13.52
C GLU A 361 4.42 24.59 12.44
N LEU A 362 4.98 23.40 12.65
CA LEU A 362 4.70 22.21 11.88
C LEU A 362 3.21 21.91 11.85
N ARG A 363 2.71 21.52 10.68
CA ARG A 363 1.28 21.25 10.50
C ARG A 363 1.03 20.18 9.45
N ARG A 364 -0.18 19.66 9.51
CA ARG A 364 -0.78 18.86 8.44
C ARG A 364 -1.84 19.67 7.70
N LEU A 365 -1.86 19.55 6.37
CA LEU A 365 -3.00 19.92 5.53
C LEU A 365 -3.65 18.67 4.95
N SER A 366 -4.97 18.69 4.77
CA SER A 366 -5.72 17.62 4.11
C SER A 366 -6.48 18.19 2.92
N TRP A 367 -6.20 17.70 1.70
CA TRP A 367 -6.84 18.13 0.46
C TRP A 367 -7.45 16.95 -0.29
N SER A 368 -8.57 17.17 -0.98
CA SER A 368 -9.09 16.20 -1.94
C SER A 368 -8.14 16.08 -3.13
N GLU A 369 -8.20 14.96 -3.85
CA GLU A 369 -7.43 14.76 -5.09
C GLU A 369 -7.64 15.92 -6.08
N THR A 370 -8.86 16.43 -6.21
CA THR A 370 -9.23 17.51 -7.14
C THR A 370 -8.65 18.86 -6.70
N MET A 371 -8.59 19.11 -5.38
CA MET A 371 -7.94 20.31 -4.87
C MET A 371 -6.43 20.26 -5.12
N LEU A 372 -5.78 19.10 -4.96
CA LEU A 372 -4.36 18.95 -5.28
C LEU A 372 -4.10 19.13 -6.78
N GLU A 373 -4.90 18.51 -7.65
CA GLU A 373 -4.79 18.67 -9.11
C GLU A 373 -4.82 20.16 -9.48
N LYS A 374 -5.85 20.89 -9.05
CA LYS A 374 -5.99 22.33 -9.32
C LYS A 374 -4.86 23.17 -8.72
N ALA A 375 -4.45 22.87 -7.48
CA ALA A 375 -3.36 23.59 -6.82
C ALA A 375 -2.02 23.39 -7.53
N SER A 376 -1.78 22.18 -8.04
CA SER A 376 -0.52 21.80 -8.66
C SER A 376 -0.25 22.50 -10.00
N GLU A 377 -1.29 22.94 -10.71
CA GLU A 377 -1.17 23.66 -11.98
C GLU A 377 -0.43 25.00 -11.85
N SER A 378 -0.51 25.63 -10.68
CA SER A 378 0.02 26.98 -10.44
C SER A 378 1.00 27.10 -9.27
N HIS A 379 1.04 26.11 -8.37
CA HIS A 379 1.80 26.16 -7.12
C HIS A 379 2.60 24.88 -6.86
N ALA A 380 2.98 24.13 -7.89
CA ALA A 380 3.73 22.87 -7.79
C ALA A 380 4.94 22.95 -6.84
N THR A 381 5.81 23.95 -7.03
CA THR A 381 7.03 24.13 -6.23
C THR A 381 6.71 24.52 -4.79
N ASP A 382 5.69 25.36 -4.56
CA ASP A 382 5.24 25.73 -3.22
C ASP A 382 4.69 24.52 -2.44
N ILE A 383 4.01 23.59 -3.13
CA ILE A 383 3.56 22.33 -2.53
C ILE A 383 4.75 21.47 -2.12
N ILE A 384 5.76 21.33 -2.98
CA ILE A 384 6.97 20.55 -2.66
C ILE A 384 7.72 21.16 -1.47
N ARG A 385 7.93 22.48 -1.45
CA ARG A 385 8.52 23.19 -0.30
C ARG A 385 7.74 22.93 0.98
N PHE A 386 6.41 22.97 0.89
CA PHE A 386 5.56 22.65 2.04
C PHE A 386 5.82 21.22 2.54
N THR A 387 5.83 20.22 1.65
CA THR A 387 6.00 18.81 2.03
C THR A 387 7.41 18.43 2.48
N GLN A 388 8.42 19.28 2.29
CA GLN A 388 9.74 19.06 2.88
C GLN A 388 9.68 19.09 4.41
N LYS A 389 8.97 20.05 4.99
CA LYS A 389 8.87 20.23 6.45
C LYS A 389 7.54 19.78 7.04
N ASN A 390 6.45 19.93 6.30
CA ASN A 390 5.08 19.70 6.75
C ASN A 390 4.49 18.43 6.13
N ILE A 391 3.34 17.99 6.64
CA ILE A 391 2.64 16.80 6.12
C ILE A 391 1.47 17.23 5.24
N LEU A 392 1.39 16.68 4.03
CA LEU A 392 0.22 16.79 3.16
C LEU A 392 -0.50 15.44 3.09
N ARG A 393 -1.78 15.46 3.46
CA ARG A 393 -2.71 14.36 3.26
C ARG A 393 -3.57 14.62 2.03
N VAL A 394 -3.67 13.64 1.15
CA VAL A 394 -4.48 13.68 -0.06
C VAL A 394 -5.51 12.55 0.01
N TYR A 395 -6.79 12.84 -0.17
CA TYR A 395 -7.86 11.85 -0.03
C TYR A 395 -8.80 11.82 -1.26
N PRO A 396 -9.53 10.71 -1.48
CA PRO A 396 -10.44 10.58 -2.61
C PRO A 396 -11.57 11.62 -2.55
N ARG A 397 -12.00 12.14 -3.70
CA ARG A 397 -13.14 13.06 -3.76
C ARG A 397 -14.45 12.35 -3.39
N ALA A 398 -15.40 13.09 -2.81
CA ALA A 398 -16.68 12.56 -2.32
C ALA A 398 -17.53 11.84 -3.40
N THR A 399 -17.42 12.25 -4.68
CA THR A 399 -18.15 11.60 -5.79
C THR A 399 -17.73 10.15 -6.05
N ARG A 400 -16.67 9.66 -5.41
CA ARG A 400 -16.23 8.25 -5.46
C ARG A 400 -17.03 7.36 -4.51
N VAL A 401 -18.36 7.42 -4.60
CA VAL A 401 -19.30 6.72 -3.69
C VAL A 401 -19.13 5.20 -3.66
N LYS A 402 -18.59 4.60 -4.72
CA LYS A 402 -18.25 3.16 -4.80
C LYS A 402 -16.88 2.81 -4.21
N SER A 403 -16.25 3.71 -3.44
CA SER A 403 -14.93 3.51 -2.83
C SER A 403 -13.81 3.23 -3.84
N SER A 404 -13.92 3.78 -5.06
CA SER A 404 -12.83 3.75 -6.04
C SER A 404 -11.65 4.62 -5.58
N ASN A 405 -10.45 4.37 -6.12
CA ASN A 405 -9.25 5.13 -5.77
C ASN A 405 -8.67 5.89 -6.96
N PHE A 406 -8.09 7.06 -6.67
CA PHE A 406 -7.35 7.89 -7.62
C PHE A 406 -5.96 7.33 -7.90
N LYS A 407 -5.21 7.92 -8.82
CA LYS A 407 -3.85 7.44 -9.12
C LYS A 407 -2.88 7.97 -8.07
N PRO A 408 -2.11 7.13 -7.36
CA PRO A 408 -1.40 7.57 -6.16
C PRO A 408 -0.20 8.49 -6.46
N TYR A 409 0.42 8.34 -7.64
CA TYR A 409 1.55 9.17 -8.05
C TYR A 409 1.20 10.68 -8.13
N LEU A 410 -0.09 11.03 -8.24
CA LEU A 410 -0.58 12.41 -8.15
C LEU A 410 -0.13 13.08 -6.84
N GLY A 411 -0.14 12.36 -5.72
CA GLY A 411 0.36 12.88 -4.45
C GLY A 411 1.88 12.79 -4.34
N TRP A 412 2.46 11.63 -4.68
CA TRP A 412 3.89 11.38 -4.47
C TRP A 412 4.81 12.31 -5.27
N MET A 413 4.41 12.70 -6.48
CA MET A 413 5.24 13.60 -7.30
C MET A 413 5.43 14.99 -6.67
N TYR A 414 4.54 15.39 -5.74
CA TYR A 414 4.65 16.64 -4.97
C TYR A 414 5.11 16.40 -3.53
N GLY A 415 5.55 15.18 -3.20
CA GLY A 415 6.06 14.82 -1.88
C GLY A 415 4.99 14.60 -0.81
N ALA A 416 3.71 14.45 -1.18
CA ALA A 416 2.64 14.20 -0.22
C ALA A 416 2.86 12.86 0.50
N GLN A 417 2.94 12.91 1.83
CA GLN A 417 3.29 11.77 2.67
C GLN A 417 2.10 10.84 2.86
N MET A 418 0.89 11.40 3.03
CA MET A 418 -0.32 10.65 3.36
C MET A 418 -1.27 10.62 2.16
N VAL A 419 -0.99 9.74 1.21
CA VAL A 419 -1.89 9.49 0.06
C VAL A 419 -2.93 8.44 0.49
N ALA A 420 -4.10 8.89 0.93
CA ALA A 420 -5.12 8.09 1.58
C ALA A 420 -6.01 7.32 0.59
N PHE A 421 -6.15 6.02 0.79
CA PHE A 421 -6.86 5.12 -0.13
C PHE A 421 -7.96 4.33 0.58
N ASN A 422 -9.07 4.10 -0.13
CA ASN A 422 -10.10 3.15 0.28
C ASN A 422 -9.54 1.73 0.18
N MET A 423 -9.11 1.16 1.31
CA MET A 423 -8.42 -0.14 1.38
C MET A 423 -9.34 -1.34 1.14
N GLN A 424 -10.65 -1.14 1.30
CA GLN A 424 -11.73 -2.07 0.98
C GLN A 424 -12.10 -2.06 -0.52
N GLY A 425 -11.60 -1.09 -1.28
CA GLY A 425 -11.82 -1.00 -2.72
C GLY A 425 -11.03 -2.04 -3.54
N LEU A 426 -11.20 -2.01 -4.85
CA LEU A 426 -10.48 -2.87 -5.81
C LEU A 426 -9.87 -2.05 -6.95
N GLY A 427 -8.96 -2.68 -7.68
CA GLY A 427 -8.48 -2.21 -8.97
C GLY A 427 -7.07 -1.62 -8.99
N LYS A 428 -6.67 -1.17 -10.18
CA LYS A 428 -5.28 -0.84 -10.53
C LYS A 428 -4.63 0.17 -9.59
N SER A 429 -5.36 1.21 -9.18
CA SER A 429 -4.83 2.21 -8.25
C SER A 429 -4.42 1.60 -6.92
N LEU A 430 -5.21 0.69 -6.37
CA LEU A 430 -4.89 0.02 -5.10
C LEU A 430 -3.70 -0.92 -5.26
N TRP A 431 -3.57 -1.60 -6.41
CA TRP A 431 -2.40 -2.45 -6.71
C TRP A 431 -1.12 -1.63 -6.79
N LEU A 432 -1.16 -0.44 -7.40
CA LEU A 432 -0.02 0.49 -7.40
C LEU A 432 0.34 0.91 -5.99
N MET A 433 -0.67 1.15 -5.15
CA MET A 433 -0.43 1.50 -3.76
C MET A 433 0.28 0.35 -3.02
N GLN A 434 -0.30 -0.85 -3.05
CA GLN A 434 0.31 -2.04 -2.47
C GLN A 434 1.72 -2.30 -3.02
N GLY A 435 1.95 -2.03 -4.31
CA GLY A 435 3.25 -2.12 -4.96
C GLY A 435 4.31 -1.22 -4.33
N MET A 436 4.00 0.08 -4.18
CA MET A 436 4.91 1.07 -3.58
C MET A 436 5.30 0.69 -2.15
N PHE A 437 4.35 0.28 -1.31
CA PHE A 437 4.63 -0.07 0.09
C PHE A 437 5.13 -1.50 0.32
N ARG A 438 5.45 -2.26 -0.74
CA ARG A 438 6.35 -3.43 -0.60
C ARG A 438 7.81 -3.01 -0.44
N ALA A 439 8.15 -1.78 -0.85
CA ALA A 439 9.47 -1.21 -0.64
C ALA A 439 9.84 -1.16 0.85
N ASN A 440 11.15 -1.07 1.12
CA ASN A 440 11.69 -0.95 2.47
C ASN A 440 11.20 -2.03 3.44
N GLY A 441 11.21 -3.28 3.00
CA GLY A 441 10.78 -4.43 3.80
C GLY A 441 9.28 -4.46 4.13
N GLY A 442 8.44 -3.73 3.38
CA GLY A 442 7.00 -3.74 3.61
C GLY A 442 6.54 -2.98 4.86
N CYS A 443 7.42 -2.18 5.47
CA CYS A 443 7.18 -1.62 6.80
C CYS A 443 6.18 -0.45 6.86
N GLY A 444 5.65 -0.03 5.70
CA GLY A 444 4.65 1.04 5.57
C GLY A 444 5.22 2.46 5.56
N TYR A 445 6.55 2.61 5.64
CA TYR A 445 7.27 3.88 5.52
C TYR A 445 8.34 3.77 4.43
N VAL A 446 8.26 4.64 3.42
CA VAL A 446 9.23 4.68 2.30
C VAL A 446 9.84 6.06 2.23
N LYS A 447 11.17 6.15 2.37
CA LYS A 447 11.87 7.44 2.36
C LYS A 447 11.67 8.11 0.99
N LYS A 448 11.35 9.41 0.99
CA LYS A 448 11.21 10.19 -0.23
C LYS A 448 12.55 10.31 -0.94
N PRO A 449 12.58 10.47 -2.28
CA PRO A 449 13.80 10.81 -2.99
C PRO A 449 14.32 12.19 -2.55
N GLU A 450 15.64 12.38 -2.62
CA GLU A 450 16.31 13.62 -2.19
C GLU A 450 15.75 14.88 -2.85
N ILE A 451 15.33 14.77 -4.12
CA ILE A 451 14.73 15.86 -4.89
C ILE A 451 13.42 16.39 -4.27
N LEU A 452 12.76 15.61 -3.40
CA LEU A 452 11.54 15.99 -2.66
C LEU A 452 11.79 16.32 -1.18
N MET A 453 13.06 16.32 -0.74
CA MET A 453 13.44 16.59 0.64
C MET A 453 14.37 17.79 0.77
N GLN A 454 15.24 18.05 -0.21
CA GLN A 454 16.24 19.10 -0.14
C GLN A 454 15.73 20.44 -0.68
N LYS A 455 16.05 21.52 0.04
CA LYS A 455 15.86 22.89 -0.45
C LYS A 455 16.99 23.21 -1.43
N LEU A 456 16.80 22.84 -2.69
CA LEU A 456 17.73 23.22 -3.76
C LEU A 456 17.65 24.74 -4.00
N HIS A 457 18.78 25.36 -4.36
CA HIS A 457 18.81 26.78 -4.74
C HIS A 457 17.81 27.07 -5.89
N CYS A 458 17.33 28.30 -6.00
CA CYS A 458 16.18 28.70 -6.83
C CYS A 458 16.24 28.29 -8.32
N ASP A 459 17.43 28.04 -8.88
CA ASP A 459 17.59 27.59 -10.27
C ASP A 459 17.57 26.05 -10.44
N HIS A 460 17.50 25.30 -9.33
CA HIS A 460 17.54 23.83 -9.29
C HIS A 460 16.35 23.19 -8.56
N GLU A 461 15.31 23.96 -8.28
CA GLU A 461 14.13 23.42 -7.60
C GLU A 461 13.40 22.39 -8.47
N PHE A 462 13.08 21.24 -7.87
CA PHE A 462 12.36 20.18 -8.57
C PHE A 462 10.95 20.66 -8.94
N ASP A 463 10.63 20.54 -10.22
CA ASP A 463 9.32 20.85 -10.77
C ASP A 463 8.88 19.65 -11.63
N PRO A 464 7.86 18.88 -11.19
CA PRO A 464 7.43 17.68 -11.89
C PRO A 464 6.85 17.95 -13.29
N THR A 465 6.59 19.22 -13.64
CA THR A 465 6.12 19.61 -14.98
C THR A 465 7.27 19.82 -15.98
N ARG A 466 8.48 20.10 -15.49
CA ARG A 466 9.67 20.34 -16.32
C ARG A 466 10.21 19.04 -16.93
N ILE A 467 11.05 19.21 -17.95
CA ILE A 467 11.80 18.09 -18.53
C ILE A 467 13.00 17.83 -17.62
N MET A 468 13.02 16.62 -17.05
CA MET A 468 14.14 16.13 -16.23
C MET A 468 15.10 15.31 -17.11
N PRO A 469 16.40 15.34 -16.83
CA PRO A 469 17.35 14.46 -17.51
C PRO A 469 17.05 12.98 -17.17
N LEU A 470 17.41 12.10 -18.10
CA LEU A 470 17.36 10.67 -17.88
C LEU A 470 18.32 10.30 -16.75
N LYS A 471 17.84 9.56 -15.75
CA LYS A 471 18.65 9.12 -14.61
C LYS A 471 19.10 7.67 -14.72
N LYS A 472 18.22 6.80 -15.21
CA LYS A 472 18.46 5.35 -15.26
C LYS A 472 17.65 4.70 -16.37
N THR A 473 18.15 3.62 -16.96
CA THR A 473 17.36 2.75 -17.84
C THR A 473 17.17 1.40 -17.18
N LEU A 474 15.92 0.99 -16.97
CA LEU A 474 15.56 -0.35 -16.51
C LEU A 474 15.35 -1.27 -17.72
N LYS A 475 16.11 -2.35 -17.79
CA LYS A 475 15.87 -3.46 -18.72
C LYS A 475 15.14 -4.58 -18.00
N VAL A 476 14.04 -5.03 -18.59
CA VAL A 476 13.20 -6.10 -18.06
C VAL A 476 13.10 -7.19 -19.11
N LYS A 477 13.65 -8.36 -18.80
CA LYS A 477 13.46 -9.56 -19.62
C LYS A 477 12.47 -10.49 -18.96
N ILE A 478 11.42 -10.86 -19.69
CA ILE A 478 10.39 -11.80 -19.24
C ILE A 478 10.62 -13.12 -19.95
N TYR A 479 11.10 -14.12 -19.22
CA TYR A 479 11.38 -15.43 -19.81
C TYR A 479 10.12 -16.25 -19.95
N MET A 480 9.44 -16.51 -18.84
CA MET A 480 8.37 -17.50 -18.78
C MET A 480 7.50 -17.31 -17.54
N GLY A 481 6.35 -17.99 -17.54
CA GLY A 481 5.46 -18.07 -16.40
C GLY A 481 5.16 -19.52 -15.99
N HIS A 482 4.84 -19.71 -14.72
CA HIS A 482 4.62 -21.02 -14.13
C HIS A 482 3.56 -20.96 -13.03
N GLY A 483 2.86 -22.08 -12.78
CA GLY A 483 2.01 -22.29 -11.61
C GLY A 483 0.51 -22.16 -11.83
N TRP A 484 0.04 -21.66 -12.98
CA TRP A 484 -1.41 -21.54 -13.24
C TRP A 484 -2.13 -22.88 -13.23
N SER A 485 -1.54 -23.93 -13.81
CA SER A 485 -2.14 -25.28 -13.83
C SER A 485 -2.20 -25.95 -12.45
N LEU A 486 -1.51 -25.41 -11.44
CA LEU A 486 -1.55 -25.89 -10.06
C LEU A 486 -2.64 -25.18 -9.25
N ASP A 487 -2.91 -23.91 -9.57
CA ASP A 487 -3.83 -23.06 -8.82
C ASP A 487 -5.24 -23.02 -9.45
N PHE A 488 -5.37 -23.30 -10.75
CA PHE A 488 -6.61 -23.18 -11.50
C PHE A 488 -7.04 -24.50 -12.15
N SER A 489 -8.35 -24.68 -12.32
CA SER A 489 -8.88 -25.83 -13.05
C SER A 489 -8.52 -25.74 -14.54
N PRO A 490 -8.42 -26.88 -15.26
CA PRO A 490 -8.09 -26.88 -16.68
C PRO A 490 -9.03 -26.05 -17.56
N THR A 491 -10.25 -25.77 -17.10
CA THR A 491 -11.26 -25.00 -17.84
C THR A 491 -11.53 -23.61 -17.25
N HIS A 492 -10.61 -23.10 -16.42
CA HIS A 492 -10.82 -21.84 -15.72
C HIS A 492 -10.83 -20.63 -16.66
N PHE A 493 -9.87 -20.61 -17.58
CA PHE A 493 -9.69 -19.56 -18.58
C PHE A 493 -10.50 -19.90 -19.83
N ASP A 494 -10.12 -20.99 -20.50
CA ASP A 494 -10.84 -21.50 -21.66
C ASP A 494 -11.60 -22.79 -21.38
N MET A 495 -12.84 -22.86 -21.85
CA MET A 495 -13.69 -24.05 -21.62
C MET A 495 -13.21 -25.28 -22.41
N PHE A 496 -12.54 -25.10 -23.56
CA PHE A 496 -12.23 -26.17 -24.51
C PHE A 496 -10.76 -26.24 -24.94
N SER A 497 -9.91 -25.39 -24.38
CA SER A 497 -8.48 -25.28 -24.66
C SER A 497 -7.70 -24.92 -23.39
N PRO A 498 -6.38 -25.09 -23.38
CA PRO A 498 -5.51 -24.35 -22.46
C PRO A 498 -5.54 -22.84 -22.77
N PRO A 499 -5.04 -21.99 -21.86
CA PRO A 499 -5.08 -20.53 -22.01
C PRO A 499 -4.09 -19.98 -23.05
N ASP A 500 -4.43 -18.79 -23.54
CA ASP A 500 -3.72 -17.93 -24.49
C ASP A 500 -3.07 -16.72 -23.78
N PHE A 501 -2.00 -16.95 -23.03
CA PHE A 501 -1.45 -15.92 -22.16
C PHE A 501 -0.58 -14.86 -22.87
N TYR A 502 -0.75 -13.61 -22.44
CA TYR A 502 0.17 -12.50 -22.73
C TYR A 502 0.35 -11.56 -21.54
N ILE A 503 1.38 -10.73 -21.58
CA ILE A 503 1.72 -9.79 -20.51
C ILE A 503 1.62 -8.35 -21.00
N GLU A 504 0.92 -7.51 -20.24
CA GLU A 504 1.07 -6.05 -20.29
C GLU A 504 2.08 -5.62 -19.23
N VAL A 505 3.18 -5.00 -19.66
CA VAL A 505 4.24 -4.48 -18.78
C VAL A 505 4.40 -2.98 -19.00
N GLY A 506 4.54 -2.22 -17.94
CA GLY A 506 4.67 -0.77 -18.07
C GLY A 506 5.17 -0.08 -16.82
N ILE A 507 5.58 1.18 -16.99
CA ILE A 507 5.99 2.04 -15.90
C ILE A 507 4.83 2.94 -15.50
N VAL A 508 4.65 3.10 -14.20
CA VAL A 508 3.75 4.08 -13.60
C VAL A 508 4.55 4.92 -12.61
N GLY A 509 4.32 6.22 -12.56
CA GLY A 509 5.11 7.14 -11.73
C GLY A 509 5.02 8.54 -12.30
N MET A 510 6.17 9.15 -12.56
CA MET A 510 6.23 10.44 -13.25
C MET A 510 5.53 10.38 -14.62
N PRO A 511 4.70 11.37 -15.00
CA PRO A 511 3.96 11.34 -16.25
C PRO A 511 4.79 11.08 -17.51
N ARG A 512 6.04 11.55 -17.54
CA ARG A 512 6.98 11.35 -18.67
C ARG A 512 7.60 9.96 -18.72
N ASP A 513 7.66 9.25 -17.60
CA ASP A 513 8.20 7.89 -17.50
C ASP A 513 7.12 6.84 -17.84
N ILE A 514 5.84 7.24 -17.92
CA ILE A 514 4.73 6.32 -18.17
C ILE A 514 4.83 5.73 -19.57
N THR A 515 4.96 4.42 -19.64
CA THR A 515 4.95 3.66 -20.89
C THR A 515 4.32 2.29 -20.68
N LYS A 516 3.77 1.72 -21.74
CA LYS A 516 3.14 0.39 -21.74
C LYS A 516 3.59 -0.38 -22.97
N LYS A 517 4.01 -1.62 -22.75
CA LYS A 517 4.42 -2.58 -23.76
C LYS A 517 3.67 -3.89 -23.53
N LYS A 518 3.63 -4.74 -24.54
CA LYS A 518 2.99 -6.05 -24.47
C LYS A 518 3.90 -7.11 -25.08
N THR A 519 3.87 -8.30 -24.51
CA THR A 519 4.46 -9.48 -25.14
C THR A 519 3.56 -9.98 -26.26
N LYS A 520 4.08 -10.92 -27.04
CA LYS A 520 3.27 -11.80 -27.90
C LYS A 520 2.34 -12.65 -27.04
N VAL A 521 1.25 -13.11 -27.67
CA VAL A 521 0.33 -14.09 -27.10
C VAL A 521 0.92 -15.49 -27.32
N ILE A 522 0.99 -16.28 -26.24
CA ILE A 522 1.37 -17.69 -26.31
C ILE A 522 0.09 -18.51 -26.24
N MET A 523 -0.29 -19.08 -27.38
CA MET A 523 -1.55 -19.79 -27.54
C MET A 523 -1.52 -21.19 -26.89
N ASP A 524 -2.66 -21.61 -26.34
CA ASP A 524 -2.96 -22.96 -25.85
C ASP A 524 -1.85 -23.54 -24.92
N ASN A 525 -1.33 -22.75 -23.97
CA ASN A 525 -0.22 -23.17 -23.12
C ASN A 525 -0.29 -22.69 -21.66
N TRP A 526 -0.34 -23.65 -20.73
CA TRP A 526 -0.25 -23.41 -19.28
C TRP A 526 1.14 -22.98 -18.78
N PHE A 527 2.18 -23.16 -19.60
CA PHE A 527 3.57 -22.85 -19.29
C PHE A 527 4.16 -21.91 -20.36
N PRO A 528 3.67 -20.66 -20.43
CA PRO A 528 4.07 -19.73 -21.47
C PRO A 528 5.55 -19.36 -21.36
N VAL A 529 6.24 -19.36 -22.49
CA VAL A 529 7.62 -18.87 -22.64
C VAL A 529 7.58 -17.71 -23.63
N TRP A 530 7.81 -16.49 -23.15
CA TRP A 530 7.81 -15.28 -23.97
C TRP A 530 9.21 -14.97 -24.47
N ASN A 531 10.20 -15.00 -23.57
CA ASN A 531 11.59 -14.61 -23.84
C ASN A 531 11.71 -13.23 -24.52
N GLU A 532 10.98 -12.24 -24.00
CA GLU A 532 10.92 -10.88 -24.54
C GLU A 532 11.55 -9.88 -23.57
N GLU A 533 12.28 -8.91 -24.12
CA GLU A 533 12.97 -7.87 -23.35
C GLU A 533 12.42 -6.47 -23.66
N PHE A 534 12.36 -5.65 -22.63
CA PHE A 534 11.82 -4.30 -22.68
C PHE A 534 12.71 -3.32 -21.94
N GLU A 535 13.03 -2.20 -22.58
CA GLU A 535 13.76 -1.10 -21.95
C GLU A 535 12.84 0.05 -21.53
N PHE A 536 13.13 0.63 -20.37
CA PHE A 536 12.36 1.69 -19.73
C PHE A 536 13.30 2.80 -19.24
N PRO A 537 13.42 3.91 -19.99
CA PRO A 537 14.15 5.09 -19.53
C PRO A 537 13.36 5.81 -18.43
N LEU A 538 14.04 6.17 -17.33
CA LEU A 538 13.43 6.73 -16.11
C LEU A 538 14.11 8.03 -15.69
N THR A 539 13.29 9.06 -15.49
CA THR A 539 13.74 10.35 -14.94
C THR A 539 13.76 10.35 -13.42
N VAL A 540 12.79 9.68 -12.78
CA VAL A 540 12.70 9.59 -11.30
C VAL A 540 12.41 8.13 -10.88
N PRO A 541 13.42 7.24 -10.94
CA PRO A 541 13.26 5.81 -10.65
C PRO A 541 12.75 5.52 -9.22
N GLU A 542 12.98 6.41 -8.25
CA GLU A 542 12.60 6.25 -6.85
C GLU A 542 11.09 6.27 -6.59
N ILE A 543 10.31 6.82 -7.51
CA ILE A 543 8.83 6.81 -7.43
C ILE A 543 8.19 6.06 -8.60
N ALA A 544 9.01 5.34 -9.39
CA ALA A 544 8.55 4.52 -10.50
C ALA A 544 8.16 3.12 -10.02
N LEU A 545 7.03 2.64 -10.54
CA LEU A 545 6.50 1.30 -10.33
C LEU A 545 6.49 0.55 -11.66
N LEU A 546 7.08 -0.64 -11.69
CA LEU A 546 6.91 -1.59 -12.77
C LEU A 546 5.59 -2.34 -12.55
N GLN A 547 4.59 -2.03 -13.37
CA GLN A 547 3.30 -2.71 -13.39
C GLN A 547 3.33 -3.85 -14.40
N ILE A 548 2.95 -5.04 -13.94
CA ILE A 548 2.85 -6.25 -14.76
C ILE A 548 1.43 -6.81 -14.59
N GLN A 549 0.78 -7.10 -15.71
CA GLN A 549 -0.53 -7.75 -15.73
C GLN A 549 -0.50 -8.87 -16.76
N VAL A 550 -0.80 -10.10 -16.34
CA VAL A 550 -0.98 -11.24 -17.22
C VAL A 550 -2.46 -11.38 -17.53
N LYS A 551 -2.77 -11.62 -18.80
CA LYS A 551 -4.12 -11.87 -19.26
C LYS A 551 -4.17 -13.06 -20.19
N ASP A 552 -5.33 -13.67 -20.22
CA ASP A 552 -5.69 -14.68 -21.20
C ASP A 552 -6.47 -14.03 -22.36
N LYS A 553 -6.08 -14.34 -23.59
CA LYS A 553 -6.60 -13.68 -24.80
C LYS A 553 -7.87 -14.36 -25.26
N ASP A 554 -9.02 -13.78 -24.92
CA ASP A 554 -10.31 -14.24 -25.46
C ASP A 554 -10.54 -13.65 -26.87
N PRO A 555 -10.74 -14.46 -27.92
CA PRO A 555 -11.04 -13.98 -29.27
C PRO A 555 -12.45 -13.40 -29.43
N THR A 556 -13.38 -13.75 -28.55
CA THR A 556 -14.81 -13.41 -28.63
C THR A 556 -15.28 -12.42 -27.55
N GLY A 557 -14.45 -12.19 -26.53
CA GLY A 557 -14.82 -11.43 -25.35
C GLY A 557 -13.75 -10.46 -24.86
N LYS A 558 -13.83 -10.14 -23.57
CA LYS A 558 -12.83 -9.35 -22.87
C LYS A 558 -11.78 -10.30 -22.32
N ASP A 559 -10.51 -10.03 -22.61
CA ASP A 559 -9.39 -10.79 -22.07
C ASP A 559 -9.49 -11.01 -20.55
N ASP A 560 -9.37 -12.27 -20.14
CA ASP A 560 -9.52 -12.70 -18.75
C ASP A 560 -8.29 -12.35 -17.92
N PHE A 561 -8.52 -12.03 -16.64
CA PHE A 561 -7.46 -11.68 -15.71
C PHE A 561 -6.72 -12.92 -15.23
N ALA A 562 -5.41 -13.02 -15.50
CA ALA A 562 -4.60 -14.16 -15.08
C ALA A 562 -3.59 -13.83 -13.96
N GLY A 563 -3.49 -12.56 -13.56
CA GLY A 563 -2.65 -12.12 -12.45
C GLY A 563 -2.05 -10.73 -12.64
N GLN A 564 -1.62 -10.12 -11.55
CA GLN A 564 -0.92 -8.83 -11.58
C GLN A 564 0.17 -8.76 -10.53
N THR A 565 1.15 -7.89 -10.73
CA THR A 565 2.01 -7.40 -9.67
C THR A 565 2.46 -5.97 -9.98
N CYS A 566 2.76 -5.21 -8.93
CA CYS A 566 3.39 -3.89 -9.03
C CYS A 566 4.66 -3.93 -8.18
N LEU A 567 5.80 -3.57 -8.79
CA LEU A 567 7.11 -3.65 -8.16
C LEU A 567 7.74 -2.25 -8.09
N PRO A 568 8.22 -1.80 -6.91
CA PRO A 568 8.99 -0.57 -6.79
C PRO A 568 10.31 -0.70 -7.54
N VAL A 569 10.53 0.17 -8.53
CA VAL A 569 11.70 0.05 -9.42
C VAL A 569 13.01 0.22 -8.64
N SER A 570 13.05 1.11 -7.66
CA SER A 570 14.22 1.32 -6.81
C SER A 570 14.63 0.10 -5.97
N GLU A 571 13.72 -0.86 -5.80
CA GLU A 571 13.88 -2.05 -4.95
C GLU A 571 14.21 -3.31 -5.75
N LEU A 572 14.16 -3.23 -7.09
CA LEU A 572 14.39 -4.38 -7.95
C LEU A 572 15.82 -4.89 -7.81
N ARG A 573 15.95 -6.18 -7.50
CA ARG A 573 17.24 -6.88 -7.44
C ARG A 573 17.68 -7.34 -8.84
N PHE A 574 18.97 -7.24 -9.11
CA PHE A 574 19.59 -7.55 -10.41
C PHE A 574 19.55 -9.05 -10.74
N GLY A 575 19.60 -9.42 -12.02
CA GLY A 575 19.68 -10.84 -12.44
C GLY A 575 18.33 -11.57 -12.43
N PHE A 576 18.35 -12.91 -12.41
CA PHE A 576 17.15 -13.75 -12.54
C PHE A 576 16.28 -13.76 -11.27
N ARG A 577 15.03 -13.31 -11.36
CA ARG A 577 14.09 -13.19 -10.25
C ARG A 577 12.79 -13.95 -10.47
N SER A 578 12.30 -14.54 -9.38
CA SER A 578 11.00 -15.17 -9.28
C SER A 578 9.97 -14.16 -8.79
N VAL A 579 9.06 -13.74 -9.68
CA VAL A 579 8.10 -12.68 -9.42
C VAL A 579 6.71 -13.27 -9.21
N PRO A 580 6.17 -13.27 -7.97
CA PRO A 580 4.85 -13.82 -7.69
C PRO A 580 3.75 -12.92 -8.25
N LEU A 581 2.64 -13.53 -8.66
CA LEU A 581 1.46 -12.82 -9.12
C LEU A 581 0.35 -12.84 -8.07
N PHE A 582 -0.52 -11.83 -8.17
CA PHE A 582 -1.60 -11.56 -7.24
C PHE A 582 -2.94 -11.53 -7.99
N ASN A 583 -4.01 -11.88 -7.28
CA ASN A 583 -5.37 -11.79 -7.78
C ASN A 583 -5.87 -10.32 -7.80
N GLU A 584 -7.12 -10.11 -8.23
CA GLU A 584 -7.72 -8.76 -8.30
C GLU A 584 -7.86 -8.07 -6.94
N LYS A 585 -7.92 -8.84 -5.85
CA LYS A 585 -7.99 -8.35 -4.45
C LYS A 585 -6.62 -7.98 -3.88
N GLY A 586 -5.54 -8.25 -4.63
CA GLY A 586 -4.16 -8.06 -4.18
C GLY A 586 -3.66 -9.17 -3.26
N GLU A 587 -4.29 -10.35 -3.29
CA GLU A 587 -3.85 -11.53 -2.55
C GLU A 587 -2.92 -12.37 -3.44
N GLN A 588 -1.82 -12.86 -2.89
CA GLN A 588 -0.83 -13.63 -3.64
C GLN A 588 -1.40 -14.99 -4.06
N PHE A 589 -1.16 -15.40 -5.30
CA PHE A 589 -1.41 -16.78 -5.72
C PHE A 589 -0.43 -17.75 -5.02
N LYS A 590 -0.83 -19.02 -4.91
CA LYS A 590 -0.03 -20.02 -4.18
C LYS A 590 1.18 -20.44 -4.99
N SER A 591 0.98 -20.68 -6.29
CA SER A 591 2.00 -21.24 -7.17
C SER A 591 2.37 -20.32 -8.33
N VAL A 592 1.48 -19.38 -8.71
CA VAL A 592 1.65 -18.56 -9.92
C VAL A 592 2.79 -17.54 -9.77
N LYS A 593 3.74 -17.59 -10.70
CA LYS A 593 4.90 -16.69 -10.75
C LYS A 593 5.48 -16.54 -12.16
N LEU A 594 6.27 -15.50 -12.36
CA LEU A 594 7.08 -15.26 -13.56
C LEU A 594 8.56 -15.43 -13.24
N LEU A 595 9.33 -15.99 -14.17
CA LEU A 595 10.78 -15.88 -14.17
C LEU A 595 11.18 -14.69 -15.05
N MET A 596 11.84 -13.71 -14.44
CA MET A 596 12.22 -12.45 -15.08
C MET A 596 13.70 -12.16 -14.83
N SER A 597 14.28 -11.22 -15.56
CA SER A 597 15.56 -10.62 -15.20
C SER A 597 15.47 -9.10 -15.25
N PHE A 598 16.16 -8.46 -14.32
CA PHE A 598 16.24 -7.01 -14.20
C PHE A 598 17.68 -6.55 -14.33
N GLN A 599 17.90 -5.55 -15.18
CA GLN A 599 19.19 -4.89 -15.32
C GLN A 599 19.00 -3.38 -15.34
N PHE A 600 20.05 -2.68 -14.93
CA PHE A 600 20.05 -1.25 -14.72
C PHE A 600 21.26 -0.66 -15.41
N GLU A 601 21.02 0.31 -16.29
CA GLU A 601 22.05 1.06 -17.04
C GLU A 601 22.03 2.55 -16.69
#